data_AF-A0A2E6ZIV0-F1
#
_entry.id   AF-A0A2E6ZIV0-F1
#
_cell.length_a   1.000
_cell.length_b   1.000
_cell.length_c   1.000
_cell.angle_alpha   90.00
_cell.angle_beta   90.00
_cell.angle_gamma   90.00
#
_symmetry.space_group_name_H-M   'P 1'
#
loop_
_entity.id
_entity.type
_entity.pdbx_description
1 polymer ?
#
loop_
_entity_poly.entity_id
_entity_poly.type
_entity_poly.pdbx_seq_one_letter_code
_entity_poly.pdbx_strand_id
1 'polypeptide(L)' 'MVQVQEIKLGDIVRHRDWAEGDPDPGDVNEESHAWGTTGLVIALLKTTEFKDEMTPAAEYIDENGDIYLAALYDLEIVQ' A
#
# COMPACT_ATOMS: atom_id res chain seq x y z
N MET A 1 -18.68 5.42 -9.40
CA MET A 1 -17.81 4.23 -9.29
C MET A 1 -16.39 4.73 -9.49
N VAL A 2 -15.62 4.82 -8.41
CA VAL A 2 -14.20 5.18 -8.50
C VAL A 2 -13.48 4.00 -9.13
N GLN A 3 -12.83 4.24 -10.26
CA GLN A 3 -12.05 3.22 -10.95
C GLN A 3 -10.73 3.10 -10.16
N VAL A 4 -10.59 2.04 -9.35
CA VAL A 4 -9.33 1.75 -8.64
C VAL A 4 -8.28 1.53 -9.73
N GLN A 5 -7.31 2.43 -9.83
CA GLN A 5 -6.18 2.24 -10.75
C GLN A 5 -5.36 1.05 -10.25
N GLU A 6 -5.07 0.13 -11.16
CA GLU A 6 -4.23 -1.03 -10.88
C GLU A 6 -2.76 -0.59 -10.72
N ILE A 7 -2.16 -0.92 -9.58
CA ILE A 7 -0.75 -0.64 -9.26
C ILE A 7 0.18 -1.45 -10.18
N LYS A 8 1.22 -0.80 -10.71
CA LYS A 8 2.20 -1.35 -11.65
C LYS A 8 3.63 -1.09 -11.21
N LEU A 9 4.57 -1.83 -11.80
CA LEU A 9 6.00 -1.53 -11.67
C LEU A 9 6.30 -0.12 -12.15
N GLY A 10 7.06 0.62 -11.35
CA GLY A 10 7.43 2.00 -11.65
C GLY A 10 6.39 3.05 -11.21
N ASP A 11 5.24 2.65 -10.69
CA ASP A 11 4.32 3.60 -10.07
C ASP A 11 4.93 4.14 -8.77
N ILE A 12 4.64 5.41 -8.47
CA ILE A 12 4.92 5.98 -7.16
C ILE A 12 3.68 5.75 -6.29
N VAL A 13 3.88 5.12 -5.14
CA VAL A 13 2.81 4.80 -4.19
C VAL A 13 3.10 5.40 -2.83
N ARG A 14 2.05 5.69 -2.07
CA ARG A 14 2.13 5.96 -0.63
C ARG A 14 1.48 4.83 0.15
N HIS A 15 2.12 4.46 1.26
CA HIS A 15 1.63 3.43 2.17
C HIS A 15 0.79 4.04 3.27
N ARG A 16 -0.27 3.33 3.67
CA ARG A 16 -1.10 3.71 4.81
C ARG A 16 -0.44 3.28 6.11
N ASP A 17 -0.16 4.23 6.98
CA ASP A 17 0.34 3.91 8.32
C ASP A 17 -0.78 3.30 9.16
N TRP A 18 -0.52 2.10 9.66
CA TRP A 18 -1.45 1.29 10.43
C TRP A 18 -0.89 1.01 11.82
N ALA A 19 -1.64 1.38 12.85
CA ALA A 19 -1.41 0.93 14.22
C ALA A 19 -2.41 -0.17 14.60
N GLU A 20 -2.01 -1.04 15.55
CA GLU A 20 -2.92 -2.00 16.15
C GLU A 20 -4.08 -1.25 16.84
N GLY A 21 -5.31 -1.47 16.35
CA GLY A 21 -6.52 -0.80 16.83
C GLY A 21 -7.09 0.24 15.85
N ASP A 22 -6.41 0.53 14.74
CA ASP A 22 -6.99 1.37 13.68
C ASP A 22 -8.15 0.64 12.98
N PRO A 23 -9.19 1.36 12.51
CA PRO A 23 -10.34 0.74 11.85
C PRO A 23 -10.02 0.34 10.42
N ASP A 24 -10.56 -0.79 9.93
CA ASP A 24 -10.23 -1.37 8.61
C ASP A 24 -10.31 -0.33 7.48
N PRO A 25 -9.45 -0.45 6.43
CA PRO A 25 -9.32 0.55 5.38
C PRO A 25 -10.64 0.93 4.71
N GLY A 26 -11.54 -0.06 4.59
CA GLY A 26 -12.87 0.07 4.01
C GLY A 26 -13.92 0.69 4.94
N ASP A 27 -13.60 0.83 6.23
CA ASP A 27 -14.50 1.35 7.27
C ASP A 27 -14.24 2.82 7.61
N VAL A 28 -13.14 3.40 7.12
CA VAL A 28 -12.78 4.82 7.30
C VAL A 28 -12.84 5.59 5.98
N ASN A 29 -13.28 6.86 6.05
CA ASN A 29 -13.24 7.75 4.90
C ASN A 29 -11.79 8.02 4.46
N GLU A 30 -11.59 8.27 3.16
CA GLU A 30 -10.26 8.50 2.56
C GLU A 30 -9.46 9.60 3.25
N GLU A 31 -10.12 10.66 3.72
CA GLU A 31 -9.48 11.77 4.43
C GLU A 31 -8.92 11.39 5.81
N SER A 32 -9.38 10.28 6.41
CA SER A 32 -8.87 9.76 7.69
C SER A 32 -7.81 8.68 7.50
N HIS A 33 -7.46 8.33 6.26
CA HIS A 33 -6.36 7.41 6.01
C HIS A 33 -5.05 8.11 6.40
N ALA A 34 -4.40 7.64 7.46
CA ALA A 34 -3.06 8.11 7.81
C ALA A 34 -2.08 7.62 6.73
N TRP A 35 -1.50 8.54 5.97
CA TRP A 35 -0.53 8.20 4.93
C TRP A 35 0.89 8.39 5.46
N GLY A 36 1.70 7.34 5.33
CA GLY A 36 3.10 7.31 5.67
C GLY A 36 3.99 7.49 4.45
N THR A 37 5.05 6.68 4.39
CA THR A 37 6.13 6.80 3.41
C THR A 37 5.64 6.62 1.96
N THR A 38 6.26 7.38 1.06
CA THR A 38 6.08 7.27 -0.40
C THR A 38 7.27 6.57 -1.02
N GLY A 39 7.06 5.75 -2.05
CA GLY A 39 8.16 5.12 -2.78
C GLY A 39 7.77 4.56 -4.14
N LEU A 40 8.80 4.11 -4.87
CA LEU A 40 8.69 3.54 -6.22
C LEU A 40 8.42 2.03 -6.14
N VAL A 41 7.38 1.54 -6.81
CA VAL A 41 7.09 0.10 -6.89
C VAL A 41 8.16 -0.61 -7.71
N ILE A 42 8.85 -1.58 -7.09
CA ILE A 42 9.95 -2.36 -7.69
C ILE A 42 9.61 -3.83 -7.88
N ALA A 43 8.61 -4.37 -7.19
CA ALA A 43 8.11 -5.72 -7.41
C ALA A 43 6.61 -5.83 -7.12
N LEU A 44 5.94 -6.74 -7.83
CA LEU A 44 4.54 -7.14 -7.60
C LEU A 44 4.50 -8.61 -7.21
N LEU A 45 3.96 -8.89 -6.03
CA LEU A 45 3.84 -10.22 -5.47
C LEU A 45 2.40 -10.69 -5.60
N LYS A 46 2.21 -11.88 -6.17
CA LYS A 46 0.88 -12.48 -6.31
C LYS A 46 0.21 -12.75 -4.96
N THR A 47 1.01 -13.11 -3.95
CA THR A 47 0.53 -13.45 -2.62
C THR A 47 1.65 -13.23 -1.60
N THR A 48 1.32 -12.62 -0.47
CA THR A 48 2.10 -12.62 0.77
C THR A 48 1.14 -12.75 1.94
N GLU A 49 1.65 -13.19 3.10
CA GLU A 49 0.84 -13.35 4.31
C GLU A 49 0.78 -12.02 5.09
N PHE A 50 -0.42 -11.49 5.28
CA PHE A 50 -0.71 -10.34 6.13
C PHE A 50 -1.91 -10.68 7.03
N LYS A 51 -1.77 -10.54 8.35
CA LYS A 51 -2.83 -10.83 9.33
C LYS A 51 -3.49 -12.21 9.12
N ASP A 52 -2.67 -13.25 8.91
CA ASP A 52 -3.10 -14.64 8.63
C ASP A 52 -3.89 -14.83 7.30
N GLU A 53 -3.89 -13.84 6.41
CA GLU A 53 -4.52 -13.90 5.09
C GLU A 53 -3.49 -13.77 3.96
N MET A 54 -3.65 -14.58 2.91
CA MET A 54 -2.84 -14.47 1.70
C MET A 54 -3.41 -13.39 0.79
N THR A 55 -2.69 -12.27 0.65
CA THR A 55 -3.14 -11.12 -0.13
C THR A 55 -2.08 -10.70 -1.15
N PRO A 56 -2.47 -10.12 -2.30
CA PRO A 56 -1.53 -9.48 -3.22
C PRO A 56 -0.77 -8.33 -2.53
N ALA A 57 0.49 -8.15 -2.90
CA ALA A 57 1.36 -7.15 -2.31
C ALA A 57 2.33 -6.54 -3.33
N ALA A 58 2.97 -5.45 -2.94
CA ALA A 58 4.07 -4.85 -3.68
C ALA A 58 5.27 -4.60 -2.76
N GLU A 59 6.47 -4.68 -3.34
CA GLU A 59 7.66 -4.08 -2.76
C GLU A 59 7.87 -2.71 -3.38
N TYR A 60 8.15 -1.71 -2.54
CA TYR A 60 8.49 -0.36 -2.99
C TYR A 60 9.72 0.15 -2.25
N ILE A 61 10.48 1.03 -2.92
CA ILE A 61 11.70 1.65 -2.38
C ILE A 61 11.47 3.15 -2.16
N ASP A 62 11.82 3.64 -0.97
CA ASP A 62 11.69 5.06 -0.62
C ASP A 62 12.91 5.90 -1.06
N GLU A 63 12.91 7.18 -0.69
CA GLU A 63 14.00 8.12 -0.98
C GLU A 63 15.31 7.83 -0.24
N ASN A 64 15.26 7.06 0.86
CA ASN A 64 16.43 6.64 1.63
C ASN A 64 17.04 5.35 1.07
N GLY A 65 16.36 4.68 0.14
CA GLY A 65 16.75 3.39 -0.40
C GLY A 65 16.26 2.21 0.44
N ASP A 66 15.37 2.44 1.40
CA ASP A 66 14.76 1.40 2.21
C ASP A 66 13.64 0.70 1.42
N ILE A 67 13.60 -0.63 1.52
CA ILE A 67 12.62 -1.47 0.82
C ILE A 67 11.53 -1.90 1.79
N TYR A 68 10.29 -1.67 1.39
CA TYR A 68 9.10 -1.98 2.17
C TYR A 68 8.22 -2.98 1.43
N LEU A 69 7.53 -3.83 2.19
CA LEU A 69 6.51 -4.74 1.70
C LEU A 69 5.15 -4.29 2.23
N ALA A 70 4.18 -4.09 1.35
CA ALA A 70 2.82 -3.71 1.73
C ALA A 70 1.77 -4.44 0.89
N ALA A 71 0.64 -4.75 1.52
CA ALA A 71 -0.53 -5.26 0.83
C ALA A 71 -1.05 -4.21 -0.18
N LEU A 72 -1.53 -4.64 -1.34
CA LEU A 72 -1.97 -3.69 -2.38
C LEU A 72 -3.14 -2.81 -1.92
N TYR A 73 -3.97 -3.28 -0.99
CA TYR A 73 -5.09 -2.50 -0.46
C TYR A 73 -4.66 -1.37 0.50
N ASP A 74 -3.42 -1.40 0.99
CA ASP A 74 -2.83 -0.36 1.85
C ASP A 74 -1.98 0.64 1.05
N LEU A 75 -1.93 0.49 -0.28
CA LEU A 75 -1.17 1.35 -1.18
C LEU A 75 -2.11 2.22 -2.02
N GLU A 76 -1.68 3.45 -2.26
CA GLU A 76 -2.35 4.37 -3.18
C GLU A 76 -1.33 4.99 -4.14
N ILE A 77 -1.69 5.05 -5.42
CA ILE A 77 -0.86 5.68 -6.46
C ILE A 77 -0.87 7.20 -6.27
N VAL A 78 0.32 7.79 -6.22
CA VAL A 78 0.52 9.25 -6.17
C VAL A 78 0.72 9.75 -7.60
N GLN A 79 -0.15 10.66 -8.07
CA GLN A 79 -0.05 11.32 -9.39
C GLN A 79 0.57 12.71 -9.29
#